data_AF-A0A0S8HLT7-F1
#
_entry.id   AF-A0A0S8HLT7-F1
#
_cell.length_a   1.000
_cell.length_b   1.000
_cell.length_c   1.000
_cell.angle_alpha   90.00
_cell.angle_beta   90.00
_cell.angle_gamma   90.00
#
_symmetry.space_group_name_H-M   'P 1'
#
loop_
_entity.id
_entity.type
_entity.pdbx_description
1 polymer ?
#
loop_
_entity_poly.entity_id
_entity_poly.type
_entity_poly.pdbx_seq_one_letter_code
_entity_poly.pdbx_strand_id
1 'polypeptide(L)'
;MLMRKRNAILRSMEHLRDVSPRSLGVSPAEIYRVLQRLPRQLTRRGALRLLGEHRDRLEEVFATHRHVGEYRLRDVAMYGIAECHRSEMFTRLLAGGRLGQLGELMRVSHDGDRVARYRDGRAVRHGPLYSDARLDRLIRDAASEDARRREAAALWAQPGRYACSTPEIDCMVDLACAQAGVVGAQLAGPGLGGCAMVLVRSESLRPLLTALRNGYYVRRRLPFDVHVCQPVAGSGILSV
;
A
#
# COMPACT_ATOMS: atom_id res chain seq x y z
N MET A 1 16.01 6.51 9.98
CA MET A 1 17.16 7.43 10.22
C MET A 1 16.74 8.89 10.04
N LEU A 2 16.42 9.35 8.82
CA LEU A 2 16.04 10.74 8.57
C LEU A 2 14.79 11.20 9.36
N MET A 3 13.76 10.35 9.46
CA MET A 3 12.55 10.65 10.22
C MET A 3 12.84 10.91 11.71
N ARG A 4 13.71 10.09 12.33
CA ARG A 4 14.10 10.22 13.75
C ARG A 4 14.93 11.49 14.00
N LYS A 5 15.93 11.75 13.14
CA LYS A 5 16.82 12.93 13.25
C LYS A 5 16.03 14.24 13.20
N ARG A 6 14.92 14.27 12.46
CA ARG A 6 14.08 15.47 12.26
C ARG A 6 12.88 15.58 13.22
N ASN A 7 12.62 14.57 14.05
CA ASN A 7 11.41 14.51 14.87
C ASN A 7 11.66 13.87 16.22
N ALA A 8 11.62 14.66 17.30
CA ALA A 8 11.81 14.18 18.66
C ALA A 8 10.77 13.12 19.08
N ILE A 9 9.54 13.22 18.56
CA ILE A 9 8.45 12.25 18.80
C ILE A 9 8.83 10.84 18.33
N LEU A 10 9.74 10.71 17.35
CA LEU A 10 10.15 9.42 16.80
C LEU A 10 11.45 8.87 17.42
N ARG A 11 11.92 9.39 18.55
CA ARG A 11 13.21 8.98 19.14
C ARG A 11 13.29 7.47 19.41
N SER A 12 12.20 6.87 19.89
CA SER A 12 12.07 5.43 20.20
C SER A 12 11.74 4.55 19.00
N MET A 13 11.45 5.13 17.83
CA MET A 13 11.09 4.36 16.63
C MET A 13 12.30 3.61 16.07
N GLU A 14 12.14 2.34 15.74
CA GLU A 14 13.12 1.54 14.98
C GLU A 14 12.63 1.28 13.56
N HIS A 15 11.34 0.95 13.41
CA HIS A 15 10.67 0.59 12.17
C HIS A 15 9.45 1.48 11.90
N LEU A 16 8.96 1.49 10.64
CA LEU A 16 7.75 2.25 10.29
C LEU A 16 6.50 1.75 11.01
N ARG A 17 6.44 0.46 11.39
CA ARG A 17 5.36 -0.12 12.18
C ARG A 17 5.22 0.52 13.57
N ASP A 18 6.30 1.09 14.09
CA ASP A 18 6.29 1.73 15.41
C ASP A 18 5.62 3.12 15.37
N VAL A 19 5.37 3.65 14.17
CA VAL A 19 4.72 4.95 13.96
C VAL A 19 3.21 4.80 14.01
N SER A 20 2.66 4.88 15.23
CA SER A 20 1.22 4.89 15.47
C SER A 20 0.84 6.04 16.42
N PRO A 21 -0.28 6.74 16.19
CA PRO A 21 -0.84 7.70 17.14
C PRO A 21 -0.91 7.14 18.57
N ARG A 22 -1.29 5.86 18.69
CA ARG A 22 -1.41 5.17 19.97
C ARG A 22 -0.06 4.90 20.63
N SER A 23 0.92 4.37 19.91
CA SER A 23 2.24 4.03 20.47
C SER A 23 3.04 5.28 20.84
N LEU A 24 2.85 6.37 20.09
CA LEU A 24 3.59 7.62 20.26
C LEU A 24 2.86 8.64 21.15
N GLY A 25 1.59 8.39 21.52
CA GLY A 25 0.79 9.32 22.32
C GLY A 25 0.51 10.65 21.60
N VAL A 26 0.32 10.62 20.27
CA VAL A 26 0.10 11.81 19.45
C VAL A 26 -1.14 11.68 18.56
N SER A 27 -1.59 12.78 17.98
CA SER A 27 -2.69 12.76 17.01
C SER A 27 -2.23 12.26 15.63
N PRO A 28 -3.14 11.76 14.77
CA PRO A 28 -2.80 11.47 13.37
C PRO A 28 -2.23 12.69 12.62
N ALA A 29 -2.68 13.90 12.97
CA ALA A 29 -2.16 15.14 12.40
C ALA A 29 -0.67 15.35 12.68
N GLU A 30 -0.17 14.95 13.85
CA GLU A 30 1.28 14.99 14.14
C GLU A 30 2.08 14.05 13.25
N ILE A 31 1.55 12.86 12.93
CA ILE A 31 2.21 11.93 12.00
C ILE A 31 2.33 12.54 10.60
N TYR A 32 1.31 13.26 10.13
CA TYR A 32 1.40 13.97 8.86
C TYR A 32 2.42 15.13 8.88
N ARG A 33 2.54 15.88 9.99
CA ARG A 33 3.57 16.92 10.16
C ARG A 33 4.98 16.32 10.13
N VAL A 34 5.17 15.16 10.75
CA VAL A 34 6.42 14.40 10.69
C VAL A 34 6.79 14.06 9.25
N LEU A 35 5.84 13.59 8.44
CA LEU A 35 6.06 13.28 7.01
C LEU A 35 6.36 14.54 6.20
N GLN A 36 5.71 15.66 6.51
CA GLN A 36 5.93 16.94 5.82
C GLN A 36 7.38 17.45 5.98
N ARG A 37 8.05 17.11 7.07
CA ARG A 37 9.48 17.43 7.29
C ARG A 37 10.43 16.59 6.46
N LEU A 38 9.97 15.51 5.84
CA LEU A 38 10.78 14.76 4.87
C LEU A 38 10.86 15.52 3.54
N PRO A 39 11.99 15.47 2.83
CA PRO A 39 12.04 15.93 1.45
C PRO A 39 11.01 15.19 0.58
N ARG A 40 10.37 15.91 -0.35
CA ARG A 40 9.46 15.31 -1.33
C ARG A 40 10.19 14.30 -2.23
N GLN A 41 11.35 14.71 -2.70
CA GLN A 41 12.26 13.95 -3.52
C GLN A 41 13.66 14.11 -2.94
N LEU A 42 14.45 13.04 -3.03
CA LEU A 42 15.82 13.03 -2.54
C LEU A 42 16.72 12.36 -3.57
N THR A 43 17.78 13.03 -4.00
CA THR A 43 18.83 12.42 -4.84
C THR A 43 19.88 11.72 -3.96
N ARG A 44 20.70 10.82 -4.52
CA ARG A 44 21.84 10.22 -3.79
C ARG A 44 22.76 11.28 -3.17
N ARG A 45 23.11 12.32 -3.94
CA ARG A 45 23.89 13.48 -3.46
C ARG A 45 23.16 14.24 -2.34
N GLY A 46 21.84 14.40 -2.45
CA GLY A 46 21.03 14.99 -1.39
C GLY A 46 21.06 14.16 -0.10
N ALA A 47 20.93 12.83 -0.23
CA ALA A 47 20.97 11.90 0.89
C ALA A 47 22.31 11.95 1.63
N LEU A 48 23.42 11.89 0.89
CA LEU A 48 24.78 11.98 1.46
C LEU A 48 25.02 13.32 2.16
N ARG A 49 24.43 14.43 1.69
CA ARG A 49 24.51 15.72 2.40
C ARG A 49 23.67 15.75 3.69
N LEU A 50 22.50 15.13 3.70
CA LEU A 50 21.58 15.16 4.85
C LEU A 50 21.93 14.17 5.96
N LEU A 51 22.53 13.04 5.57
CA LEU A 51 22.85 11.90 6.43
C LEU A 51 24.34 11.53 6.27
N GLY A 52 25.21 12.53 6.23
CA GLY A 52 26.65 12.34 6.00
C GLY A 52 27.30 11.47 7.07
N GLU A 53 26.79 11.52 8.31
CA GLU A 53 27.19 10.65 9.42
C GLU A 53 26.86 9.16 9.19
N HIS A 54 26.12 8.84 8.14
CA HIS A 54 25.68 7.50 7.78
C HIS A 54 26.07 7.13 6.35
N ARG A 55 27.16 7.70 5.84
CA ARG A 55 27.66 7.49 4.48
C ARG A 55 27.77 6.01 4.12
N ASP A 56 28.47 5.20 4.90
CA ASP A 56 28.78 3.81 4.56
C ASP A 56 27.49 3.00 4.36
N ARG A 57 26.53 3.17 5.28
CA ARG A 57 25.20 2.55 5.17
C ARG A 57 24.41 3.04 3.96
N LEU A 58 24.54 4.32 3.58
CA LEU A 58 23.91 4.82 2.35
C LEU A 58 24.54 4.20 1.11
N GLU A 59 25.87 4.05 1.08
CA GLU A 59 26.60 3.44 -0.02
C GLU A 59 26.24 1.94 -0.17
N GLU A 60 26.11 1.20 0.94
CA GLU A 60 25.56 -0.16 0.95
C GLU A 60 24.16 -0.22 0.32
N VAL A 61 23.24 0.66 0.77
CA VAL A 61 21.88 0.72 0.21
C VAL A 61 21.92 1.08 -1.28
N PHE A 62 22.79 1.99 -1.70
CA PHE A 62 22.93 2.36 -3.11
C PHE A 62 23.50 1.24 -3.98
N ALA A 63 24.27 0.31 -3.40
CA ALA A 63 24.81 -0.85 -4.10
C ALA A 63 23.75 -1.93 -4.36
N THR A 64 22.64 -1.97 -3.61
CA THR A 64 21.59 -3.00 -3.78
C THR A 64 20.70 -2.80 -5.00
N HIS A 65 20.81 -1.66 -5.68
CA HIS A 65 19.95 -1.33 -6.82
C HIS A 65 20.61 -0.34 -7.78
N ARG A 66 20.22 -0.41 -9.04
CA ARG A 66 20.60 0.57 -10.07
C ARG A 66 20.21 1.99 -9.66
N HIS A 67 20.83 3.00 -10.27
CA HIS A 67 20.44 4.38 -10.02
C HIS A 67 18.99 4.64 -10.51
N VAL A 68 18.06 4.85 -9.59
CA VAL A 68 16.62 5.04 -9.87
C VAL A 68 16.19 6.51 -10.01
N GLY A 69 17.15 7.44 -9.97
CA GLY A 69 16.86 8.87 -9.98
C GLY A 69 16.59 9.39 -8.57
N GLU A 70 15.36 9.84 -8.33
CA GLU A 70 14.96 10.45 -7.07
C GLU A 70 14.18 9.48 -6.17
N TYR A 71 14.57 9.42 -4.90
CA TYR A 71 13.84 8.69 -3.86
C TYR A 71 12.65 9.51 -3.36
N ARG A 72 11.48 8.89 -3.32
CA ARG A 72 10.22 9.51 -2.87
C ARG A 72 9.90 9.12 -1.44
N LEU A 73 10.59 9.76 -0.51
CA LEU A 73 10.57 9.33 0.89
C LEU A 73 9.18 9.43 1.53
N ARG A 74 8.40 10.48 1.23
CA ARG A 74 7.06 10.66 1.79
C ARG A 74 6.07 9.58 1.32
N ASP A 75 6.11 9.28 0.02
CA ASP A 75 5.27 8.26 -0.61
C ASP A 75 5.51 6.88 0.04
N VAL A 76 6.77 6.46 0.13
CA VAL A 76 7.16 5.14 0.67
C VAL A 76 6.98 5.08 2.19
N ALA A 77 7.33 6.14 2.93
CA ALA A 77 7.12 6.19 4.37
C ALA A 77 5.63 6.11 4.70
N MET A 78 4.78 6.81 3.94
CA MET A 78 3.34 6.72 4.17
C MET A 78 2.80 5.32 3.86
N TYR A 79 3.26 4.68 2.79
CA TYR A 79 2.89 3.31 2.49
C TYR A 79 3.21 2.37 3.66
N GLY A 80 4.45 2.37 4.14
CA GLY A 80 4.86 1.47 5.22
C GLY A 80 4.08 1.71 6.52
N ILE A 81 3.82 2.97 6.88
CA ILE A 81 3.00 3.30 8.05
C ILE A 81 1.57 2.80 7.85
N ALA A 82 0.94 3.16 6.73
CA ALA A 82 -0.45 2.85 6.49
C ALA A 82 -0.72 1.34 6.34
N GLU A 83 0.18 0.59 5.69
CA GLU A 83 0.11 -0.87 5.60
C GLU A 83 0.18 -1.54 6.98
N CYS A 84 1.02 -1.04 7.88
CA CYS A 84 1.07 -1.56 9.25
C CYS A 84 -0.27 -1.35 9.97
N HIS A 85 -0.89 -0.18 9.82
CA HIS A 85 -2.22 0.10 10.39
C HIS A 85 -3.30 -0.80 9.78
N ARG A 86 -3.30 -1.00 8.45
CA ARG A 86 -4.25 -1.92 7.79
C ARG A 86 -4.06 -3.36 8.28
N SER A 87 -2.82 -3.81 8.42
CA SER A 87 -2.48 -5.14 8.90
C SER A 87 -2.98 -5.38 10.33
N GLU A 88 -2.80 -4.41 11.24
CA GLU A 88 -3.32 -4.48 12.60
C GLU A 88 -4.86 -4.56 12.66
N MET A 89 -5.55 -3.88 11.73
CA MET A 89 -7.01 -3.91 11.64
C MET A 89 -7.54 -5.22 11.06
N PHE A 90 -6.81 -5.84 10.13
CA PHE A 90 -7.29 -6.95 9.31
C PHE A 90 -7.79 -8.13 10.14
N THR A 91 -7.02 -8.57 11.14
CA THR A 91 -7.40 -9.71 11.99
C THR A 91 -8.71 -9.48 12.74
N ARG A 92 -8.93 -8.27 13.27
CA ARG A 92 -10.15 -7.93 14.01
C ARG A 92 -11.37 -7.86 13.09
N LEU A 93 -11.20 -7.26 11.92
CA LEU A 93 -12.28 -7.18 10.92
C LEU A 93 -12.66 -8.56 10.40
N LEU A 94 -11.68 -9.44 10.19
CA LEU A 94 -11.90 -10.82 9.78
C LEU A 94 -12.65 -11.62 10.86
N ALA A 95 -12.18 -11.56 12.11
CA ALA A 95 -12.87 -12.23 13.23
C ALA A 95 -14.30 -11.72 13.43
N GLY A 96 -14.56 -10.44 13.16
CA GLY A 96 -15.89 -9.84 13.22
C GLY A 96 -16.76 -10.00 11.97
N GLY A 97 -16.32 -10.75 10.95
CA GLY A 97 -17.07 -10.94 9.70
C GLY A 97 -17.31 -9.66 8.90
N ARG A 98 -16.50 -8.60 9.11
CA ARG A 98 -16.68 -7.27 8.51
C ARG A 98 -16.10 -7.22 7.08
N LEU A 99 -16.61 -8.08 6.20
CA LEU A 99 -16.08 -8.28 4.85
C LEU A 99 -16.02 -6.99 4.03
N GLY A 100 -17.02 -6.11 4.12
CA GLY A 100 -17.00 -4.83 3.39
C GLY A 100 -15.80 -3.94 3.75
N GLN A 101 -15.44 -3.89 5.03
CA GLN A 101 -14.29 -3.12 5.51
C GLN A 101 -12.96 -3.81 5.14
N LEU A 102 -12.88 -5.14 5.20
CA LEU A 102 -11.71 -5.88 4.69
C LEU A 102 -11.47 -5.59 3.21
N GLY A 103 -12.54 -5.59 2.42
CA GLY A 103 -12.50 -5.25 1.01
C GLY A 103 -12.00 -3.83 0.75
N GLU A 104 -12.33 -2.88 1.63
CA GLU A 104 -11.77 -1.52 1.61
C GLU A 104 -10.28 -1.52 1.93
N LEU A 105 -9.83 -2.24 2.96
CA LEU A 105 -8.40 -2.35 3.29
C LEU A 105 -7.60 -2.92 2.11
N MET A 106 -8.08 -3.99 1.46
CA MET A 106 -7.42 -4.59 0.29
C MET A 106 -7.30 -3.60 -0.87
N ARG A 107 -8.37 -2.83 -1.16
CA ARG A 107 -8.36 -1.84 -2.24
C ARG A 107 -7.41 -0.69 -1.96
N VAL A 108 -7.42 -0.16 -0.72
CA VAL A 108 -6.53 0.93 -0.31
C VAL A 108 -5.07 0.47 -0.28
N SER A 109 -4.82 -0.75 0.18
CA SER A 109 -3.50 -1.41 0.12
C SER A 109 -2.97 -1.43 -1.32
N HIS A 110 -3.74 -2.02 -2.23
CA HIS A 110 -3.32 -2.13 -3.61
C HIS A 110 -3.15 -0.76 -4.29
N ASP A 111 -3.99 0.23 -3.95
CA ASP A 111 -3.81 1.60 -4.44
C ASP A 111 -2.43 2.19 -4.09
N GLY A 112 -1.79 1.73 -3.01
CA GLY A 112 -0.40 2.04 -2.68
C GLY A 112 0.63 1.37 -3.60
N ASP A 113 0.32 0.19 -4.13
CA ASP A 113 1.20 -0.57 -5.02
C ASP A 113 1.06 -0.15 -6.49
N ARG A 114 -0.13 0.31 -6.89
CA ARG A 114 -0.50 0.58 -8.29
C ARG A 114 0.48 1.50 -9.02
N VAL A 115 0.63 1.23 -10.31
CA VAL A 115 1.33 2.09 -11.27
C VAL A 115 0.38 2.65 -12.34
N ALA A 116 -0.78 2.03 -12.50
CA ALA A 116 -1.86 2.44 -13.37
C ALA A 116 -3.24 2.18 -12.72
N ARG A 117 -4.26 2.85 -13.24
CA ARG A 117 -5.67 2.53 -13.00
C ARG A 117 -6.37 2.37 -14.34
N TYR A 118 -7.11 1.30 -14.51
CA TYR A 118 -7.87 1.03 -15.72
C TYR A 118 -9.30 1.50 -15.57
N ARG A 119 -9.75 2.31 -16.53
CA ARG A 119 -11.15 2.73 -16.69
C ARG A 119 -11.54 2.54 -18.14
N ASP A 120 -12.61 1.80 -18.39
CA ASP A 120 -13.12 1.52 -19.75
C ASP A 120 -12.03 1.02 -20.71
N GLY A 121 -11.15 0.15 -20.19
CA GLY A 121 -10.02 -0.41 -20.95
C GLY A 121 -8.81 0.51 -21.14
N ARG A 122 -8.86 1.76 -20.67
CA ARG A 122 -7.75 2.71 -20.77
C ARG A 122 -6.97 2.79 -19.47
N ALA A 123 -5.64 2.69 -19.58
CA ALA A 123 -4.73 2.86 -18.45
C ALA A 123 -4.46 4.35 -18.20
N VAL A 124 -4.72 4.80 -16.97
CA VAL A 124 -4.32 6.12 -16.47
C VAL A 124 -3.18 5.94 -15.48
N ARG A 125 -2.07 6.65 -15.70
CA ARG A 125 -0.89 6.54 -14.83
C ARG A 125 -1.23 6.93 -13.39
N HIS A 126 -0.81 6.10 -12.44
CA HIS A 126 -0.90 6.39 -11.01
C HIS A 126 0.35 7.15 -10.55
N GLY A 127 0.18 8.42 -10.20
CA GLY A 127 1.26 9.36 -9.90
C GLY A 127 1.70 9.41 -8.43
N PRO A 128 2.71 10.25 -8.11
CA PRO A 128 3.04 10.59 -6.72
C PRO A 128 1.82 11.17 -5.99
N LEU A 129 1.72 10.89 -4.69
CA LEU A 129 0.53 11.23 -3.92
C LEU A 129 0.79 12.33 -2.89
N TYR A 130 1.92 12.32 -2.19
CA TYR A 130 2.10 13.14 -0.98
C TYR A 130 2.86 14.46 -1.22
N SER A 131 2.17 15.40 -1.88
CA SER A 131 2.59 16.81 -1.98
C SER A 131 2.40 17.56 -0.64
N ASP A 132 2.99 18.75 -0.52
CA ASP A 132 2.78 19.62 0.65
C ASP A 132 1.29 19.95 0.83
N ALA A 133 0.62 20.40 -0.24
CA ALA A 133 -0.80 20.71 -0.22
C ALA A 133 -1.69 19.52 0.22
N ARG A 134 -1.33 18.28 -0.16
CA ARG A 134 -2.06 17.09 0.29
C ARG A 134 -1.84 16.85 1.79
N LEU A 135 -0.60 16.95 2.26
CA LEU A 135 -0.30 16.76 3.68
C LEU A 135 -0.96 17.85 4.54
N ASP A 136 -0.95 19.10 4.10
CA ASP A 136 -1.67 20.20 4.77
C ASP A 136 -3.16 19.92 4.89
N ARG A 137 -3.77 19.39 3.81
CA ARG A 137 -5.16 18.95 3.83
C ARG A 137 -5.39 17.81 4.84
N LEU A 138 -4.54 16.78 4.83
CA LEU A 138 -4.65 15.65 5.76
C LEU A 138 -4.48 16.09 7.22
N ILE A 139 -3.58 17.04 7.50
CA ILE A 139 -3.41 17.64 8.83
C ILE A 139 -4.71 18.33 9.27
N ARG A 140 -5.31 19.16 8.39
CA ARG A 140 -6.59 19.83 8.68
C ARG A 140 -7.75 18.85 8.85
N ASP A 141 -7.86 17.85 7.98
CA ASP A 141 -8.94 16.86 8.01
C ASP A 141 -8.83 15.96 9.25
N ALA A 142 -7.63 15.55 9.65
CA ALA A 142 -7.39 14.77 10.87
C ALA A 142 -7.69 15.52 12.16
N ALA A 143 -7.58 16.86 12.15
CA ALA A 143 -7.90 17.73 13.29
C ALA A 143 -9.34 18.29 13.24
N SER A 144 -10.14 17.90 12.23
CA SER A 144 -11.49 18.44 12.04
C SER A 144 -12.49 17.90 13.08
N GLU A 145 -13.48 18.71 13.45
CA GLU A 145 -14.63 18.24 14.24
C GLU A 145 -15.60 17.35 13.43
N ASP A 146 -15.51 17.37 12.10
CA ASP A 146 -16.28 16.49 11.22
C ASP A 146 -15.70 15.06 11.24
N ALA A 147 -16.51 14.11 11.73
CA ALA A 147 -16.14 12.70 11.81
C ALA A 147 -15.80 12.08 10.45
N ARG A 148 -16.48 12.48 9.37
CA ARG A 148 -16.22 11.97 8.01
C ARG A 148 -14.87 12.43 7.50
N ARG A 149 -14.49 13.68 7.79
CA ARG A 149 -13.17 14.22 7.43
C ARG A 149 -12.07 13.52 8.20
N ARG A 150 -12.27 13.29 9.51
CA ARG A 150 -11.30 12.52 10.32
C ARG A 150 -11.14 11.10 9.81
N GLU A 151 -12.23 10.41 9.47
CA GLU A 151 -12.19 9.04 8.95
C GLU A 151 -11.44 8.98 7.61
N ALA A 152 -11.74 9.89 6.69
CA ALA A 152 -11.03 9.98 5.41
C ALA A 152 -9.54 10.33 5.57
N ALA A 153 -9.16 10.98 6.67
CA ALA A 153 -7.79 11.31 7.02
C ALA A 153 -7.15 10.29 7.99
N ALA A 154 -7.81 9.18 8.29
CA ALA A 154 -7.21 8.12 9.08
C ALA A 154 -5.99 7.53 8.36
N LEU A 155 -4.98 7.10 9.12
CA LEU A 155 -3.73 6.59 8.55
C LEU A 155 -3.96 5.32 7.72
N TRP A 156 -4.85 4.43 8.16
CA TRP A 156 -5.20 3.21 7.44
C TRP A 156 -5.83 3.51 6.06
N ALA A 157 -6.55 4.63 5.94
CA ALA A 157 -7.24 5.07 4.73
C ALA A 157 -6.29 5.72 3.71
N GLN A 158 -5.03 5.95 4.09
CA GLN A 158 -4.03 6.49 3.18
C GLN A 158 -3.36 5.34 2.41
N PRO A 159 -3.41 5.32 1.07
CA PRO A 159 -2.77 4.24 0.31
C PRO A 159 -1.24 4.24 0.48
N GLY A 160 -0.62 5.41 0.68
CA GLY A 160 0.82 5.55 0.48
C GLY A 160 1.19 5.39 -0.99
N ARG A 161 2.48 5.21 -1.29
CA ARG A 161 2.90 4.74 -2.60
C ARG A 161 4.22 3.96 -2.53
N TYR A 162 4.15 2.66 -2.75
CA TYR A 162 5.30 1.78 -2.96
C TYR A 162 5.60 1.57 -4.45
N ALA A 163 4.56 1.64 -5.30
CA ALA A 163 4.67 1.56 -6.75
C ALA A 163 5.32 0.25 -7.27
N CYS A 164 5.08 -0.86 -6.58
CA CYS A 164 5.60 -2.17 -6.96
C CYS A 164 4.62 -3.02 -7.78
N SER A 165 3.42 -2.55 -8.13
CA SER A 165 2.53 -3.29 -9.04
C SER A 165 3.00 -3.20 -10.51
N THR A 166 2.24 -3.80 -11.42
CA THR A 166 2.40 -3.65 -12.87
C THR A 166 1.07 -3.28 -13.51
N PRO A 167 1.06 -2.70 -14.73
CA PRO A 167 -0.19 -2.41 -15.45
C PRO A 167 -1.06 -3.67 -15.65
N GLU A 168 -0.44 -4.84 -15.77
CA GLU A 168 -1.10 -6.13 -15.86
C GLU A 168 -1.88 -6.48 -14.59
N ILE A 169 -1.21 -6.40 -13.44
CA ILE A 169 -1.83 -6.68 -12.13
C ILE A 169 -2.90 -5.64 -11.82
N ASP A 170 -2.63 -4.37 -12.08
CA ASP A 170 -3.59 -3.28 -11.88
C ASP A 170 -4.86 -3.51 -12.72
N CYS A 171 -4.71 -4.00 -13.95
CA CYS A 171 -5.82 -4.37 -14.82
C CYS A 171 -6.64 -5.54 -14.27
N MET A 172 -5.98 -6.61 -13.79
CA MET A 172 -6.66 -7.75 -13.16
C MET A 172 -7.44 -7.32 -11.91
N VAL A 173 -6.83 -6.49 -11.05
CA VAL A 173 -7.48 -6.02 -9.83
C VAL A 173 -8.66 -5.10 -10.13
N ASP A 174 -8.55 -4.20 -11.12
CA ASP A 174 -9.67 -3.34 -11.52
C ASP A 174 -10.82 -4.15 -12.14
N LEU A 175 -10.52 -5.14 -12.98
CA LEU A 175 -11.53 -6.05 -13.54
C LEU A 175 -12.23 -6.85 -12.44
N ALA A 176 -11.48 -7.37 -11.47
CA ALA A 176 -12.03 -8.12 -10.35
C ALA A 176 -12.91 -7.23 -9.47
N CYS A 177 -12.42 -6.06 -9.04
CA CYS A 177 -13.17 -5.14 -8.18
C CYS A 177 -14.44 -4.58 -8.85
N ALA A 178 -14.55 -4.63 -10.18
CA ALA A 178 -15.77 -4.25 -10.90
C ALA A 178 -16.88 -5.30 -10.83
N GLN A 179 -16.59 -6.54 -10.40
CA GLN A 179 -17.57 -7.61 -10.36
C GLN A 179 -18.39 -7.58 -9.07
N ALA A 180 -19.71 -7.73 -9.20
CA ALA A 180 -20.59 -7.92 -8.06
C ALA A 180 -20.18 -9.16 -7.26
N GLY A 181 -20.16 -9.03 -5.93
CA GLY A 181 -19.77 -10.11 -5.01
C GLY A 181 -18.26 -10.27 -4.81
N VAL A 182 -17.41 -9.51 -5.50
CA VAL A 182 -16.00 -9.36 -5.10
C VAL A 182 -15.93 -8.45 -3.89
N VAL A 183 -15.33 -8.96 -2.82
CA VAL A 183 -15.11 -8.22 -1.57
C VAL A 183 -13.95 -7.25 -1.76
N GLY A 184 -12.83 -7.72 -2.30
CA GLY A 184 -11.66 -6.92 -2.58
C GLY A 184 -10.61 -7.71 -3.35
N ALA A 185 -9.71 -7.01 -4.00
CA ALA A 185 -8.59 -7.60 -4.72
C ALA A 185 -7.34 -6.74 -4.56
N GLN A 186 -6.18 -7.38 -4.53
CA GLN A 186 -4.89 -6.71 -4.40
C GLN A 186 -3.76 -7.56 -4.99
N LEU A 187 -2.60 -6.93 -5.19
CA LEU A 187 -1.34 -7.61 -5.47
C LEU A 187 -1.05 -8.66 -4.38
N ALA A 188 -0.47 -9.80 -4.78
CA ALA A 188 0.03 -10.82 -3.87
C ALA A 188 1.55 -10.95 -4.01
N GLY A 189 2.28 -10.88 -2.89
CA GLY A 189 3.73 -11.00 -2.85
C GLY A 189 4.46 -9.67 -3.11
N PRO A 190 5.73 -9.69 -3.54
CA PRO A 190 6.60 -8.51 -3.56
C PRO A 190 6.27 -7.50 -4.68
N GLY A 191 5.50 -7.91 -5.68
CA GLY A 191 5.22 -7.11 -6.87
C GLY A 191 6.23 -7.29 -8.00
N LEU A 192 6.15 -6.38 -8.97
CA LEU A 192 6.90 -6.31 -10.22
C LEU A 192 6.65 -7.52 -11.13
N GLY A 193 5.46 -8.10 -11.01
CA GLY A 193 5.01 -9.33 -11.65
C GLY A 193 4.31 -10.24 -10.64
N GLY A 194 4.05 -11.48 -11.03
CA GLY A 194 3.43 -12.48 -10.16
C GLY A 194 1.90 -12.43 -10.18
N CYS A 195 1.29 -12.55 -9.01
CA CYS A 195 -0.13 -12.86 -8.85
C CYS A 195 -0.92 -11.70 -8.24
N ALA A 196 -2.24 -11.70 -8.48
CA ALA A 196 -3.21 -10.94 -7.71
C ALA A 196 -4.04 -11.91 -6.85
N MET A 197 -4.44 -11.47 -5.67
CA MET A 197 -5.37 -12.18 -4.79
C MET A 197 -6.72 -11.49 -4.81
N VAL A 198 -7.79 -12.27 -4.97
CA VAL A 198 -9.17 -11.80 -5.00
C VAL A 198 -9.96 -12.52 -3.93
N LEU A 199 -10.60 -11.76 -3.03
CA LEU A 199 -11.60 -12.28 -2.11
C LEU A 199 -12.98 -12.07 -2.73
N VAL A 200 -13.69 -13.17 -3.00
CA VAL A 200 -14.98 -13.17 -3.69
C VAL A 200 -15.96 -14.09 -2.97
N ARG A 201 -17.25 -13.75 -3.00
CA ARG A 201 -18.30 -14.65 -2.54
C ARG A 201 -18.44 -15.85 -3.48
N SER A 202 -18.64 -17.04 -2.93
CA SER A 202 -18.64 -18.29 -3.69
C SER A 202 -19.63 -18.29 -4.86
N GLU A 203 -20.82 -17.70 -4.67
CA GLU A 203 -21.85 -17.53 -5.69
C GLU A 203 -21.44 -16.63 -6.86
N SER A 204 -20.45 -15.76 -6.65
CA SER A 204 -19.94 -14.81 -7.65
C SER A 204 -18.64 -15.27 -8.33
N LEU A 205 -18.17 -16.49 -8.03
CA LEU A 205 -16.95 -17.04 -8.63
C LEU A 205 -17.05 -17.15 -10.16
N ARG A 206 -18.14 -17.74 -10.69
CA ARG A 206 -18.30 -17.94 -12.14
C ARG A 206 -18.31 -16.60 -12.91
N PRO A 207 -19.10 -15.58 -12.52
CA PRO A 207 -19.01 -14.25 -13.12
C PRO A 207 -17.60 -13.67 -13.11
N LEU A 208 -16.87 -13.77 -11.98
CA LEU A 208 -15.51 -13.28 -11.86
C LEU A 208 -14.55 -13.96 -12.85
N LEU A 209 -14.58 -15.30 -12.94
CA LEU A 209 -13.72 -16.04 -13.86
C LEU A 209 -13.98 -15.66 -15.32
N THR A 210 -15.24 -15.48 -15.71
CA THR A 210 -15.62 -15.00 -17.04
C THR A 210 -15.09 -13.60 -17.31
N ALA A 211 -15.23 -12.69 -16.34
CA ALA A 211 -14.75 -11.31 -16.46
C ALA A 211 -13.22 -11.25 -16.61
N LEU A 212 -12.46 -12.01 -15.82
CA LEU A 212 -11.00 -12.09 -15.94
C LEU A 212 -10.58 -12.73 -17.27
N ARG A 213 -11.22 -13.84 -17.67
CA ARG A 213 -10.92 -14.53 -18.94
C ARG A 213 -11.08 -13.59 -20.12
N ASN A 214 -12.23 -12.94 -20.24
CA ASN A 214 -12.56 -12.08 -21.38
C ASN A 214 -11.92 -10.69 -21.28
N GLY A 215 -11.73 -10.19 -20.06
CA GLY A 215 -11.21 -8.85 -19.78
C GLY A 215 -9.69 -8.75 -19.86
N TYR A 216 -8.99 -9.83 -19.47
CA TYR A 216 -7.55 -9.83 -19.32
C TYR A 216 -6.86 -10.85 -20.23
N TYR A 217 -7.16 -12.15 -20.07
CA TYR A 217 -6.40 -13.24 -20.70
C TYR A 217 -6.62 -13.33 -22.22
N VAL A 218 -7.88 -13.42 -22.68
CA VAL A 218 -8.22 -13.53 -24.11
C VAL A 218 -7.70 -12.34 -24.90
N ARG A 219 -7.89 -11.12 -24.40
CA ARG A 219 -7.42 -9.89 -25.06
C ARG A 219 -5.90 -9.85 -25.25
N ARG A 220 -5.17 -10.48 -24.33
CA ARG A 220 -3.70 -10.54 -24.33
C ARG A 220 -3.16 -11.84 -24.95
N ARG A 221 -4.04 -12.74 -25.42
CA ARG A 221 -3.68 -14.06 -25.96
C ARG A 221 -2.84 -14.89 -24.96
N LEU A 222 -3.19 -14.78 -23.68
CA LEU A 222 -2.54 -15.51 -22.59
C LEU A 222 -3.35 -16.76 -22.21
N PRO A 223 -2.69 -17.84 -21.76
CA PRO A 223 -3.38 -18.98 -21.17
C PRO A 223 -4.13 -18.53 -19.91
N PHE A 224 -5.35 -19.03 -19.72
CA PHE A 224 -6.15 -18.70 -18.55
C PHE A 224 -5.58 -19.40 -17.30
N ASP A 225 -5.20 -18.61 -16.31
CA ASP A 225 -4.50 -19.11 -15.12
C ASP A 225 -5.06 -18.48 -13.84
N VAL A 226 -5.95 -19.21 -13.16
CA VAL A 226 -6.60 -18.77 -11.91
C VAL A 226 -6.79 -19.99 -11.00
N HIS A 227 -6.44 -19.85 -9.72
CA HIS A 227 -6.59 -20.88 -8.70
C HIS A 227 -7.61 -20.46 -7.64
N VAL A 228 -8.50 -21.39 -7.27
CA VAL A 228 -9.37 -21.24 -6.11
C VAL A 228 -8.65 -21.85 -4.91
N CYS A 229 -8.27 -20.99 -3.96
CA CYS A 229 -7.46 -21.39 -2.82
C CYS A 229 -8.30 -21.40 -1.53
N GLN A 230 -7.93 -22.30 -0.62
CA GLN A 230 -8.42 -22.31 0.76
C GLN A 230 -7.22 -22.30 1.71
N PRO A 231 -7.31 -21.65 2.89
CA PRO A 231 -6.25 -21.75 3.90
C PRO A 231 -6.03 -23.20 4.32
N VAL A 232 -4.77 -23.64 4.40
CA VAL A 232 -4.38 -24.99 4.80
C VAL A 232 -3.34 -24.95 5.93
N ALA A 233 -3.07 -26.09 6.55
CA ALA A 233 -2.00 -26.24 7.53
C ALA A 233 -0.61 -25.99 6.92
N GLY A 234 0.33 -25.54 7.75
CA GLY A 234 1.74 -25.37 7.36
C GLY A 234 2.49 -26.70 7.21
N SER A 235 3.79 -26.63 6.95
CA SER A 235 4.64 -27.82 6.84
C SER A 235 4.62 -28.67 8.11
N GLY A 236 4.47 -29.99 7.94
CA GLY A 236 4.47 -30.97 9.04
C GLY A 236 5.14 -32.27 8.62
N ILE A 237 5.51 -33.08 9.61
CA ILE A 237 6.07 -34.41 9.39
C ILE A 237 4.93 -35.39 9.14
N LEU A 238 4.98 -36.12 8.04
CA LEU A 238 4.09 -37.25 7.78
C LEU A 238 4.74 -38.50 8.36
N SER A 239 4.12 -39.12 9.35
CA SER A 239 4.46 -40.49 9.75
C SER A 239 3.90 -41.43 8.70
N VAL A 240 4.78 -42.11 7.97
CA VAL A 240 4.43 -43.19 7.04
C VAL A 240 4.47 -44.51 7.79
#